data_AF-A0A3G6MG83-F1
#
_entry.id   AF-A0A3G6MG83-F1
#
_cell.length_a   1.000
_cell.length_b   1.000
_cell.length_c   1.000
_cell.angle_alpha   90.00
_cell.angle_beta   90.00
_cell.angle_gamma   90.00
#
_symmetry.space_group_name_H-M   'P 1'
#
loop_
_entity.id
_entity.type
_entity.pdbx_description
1 polymer ?
#
loop_
_entity_poly.entity_id
_entity_poly.type
_entity_poly.pdbx_seq_one_letter_code
_entity_poly.pdbx_strand_id
1 'polypeptide(L)'
;MDDEKELIVAICKYVYTNWISKAKSQREFALKCDIEESTVRRIKNIALGTSKTDYNMSVKTIAKICRKKNVTLEELFQNIKK
;
A
#
# COMPACT_ATOMS: atom_id res chain seq x y z
N MET A 1 -13.57 -14.85 5.03
CA MET A 1 -13.81 -13.41 5.31
C MET A 1 -12.57 -12.81 5.99
N ASP A 2 -11.92 -13.56 6.88
CA ASP A 2 -10.66 -13.14 7.52
C ASP A 2 -9.47 -13.16 6.55
N ASP A 3 -9.35 -14.17 5.68
CA ASP A 3 -8.20 -14.31 4.76
C ASP A 3 -8.00 -13.12 3.79
N GLU A 4 -9.10 -12.59 3.24
CA GLU A 4 -9.04 -11.44 2.32
C GLU A 4 -8.59 -10.16 3.06
N LYS A 5 -9.09 -9.99 4.29
CA LYS A 5 -8.71 -8.87 5.15
C LYS A 5 -7.24 -8.96 5.57
N GLU A 6 -6.77 -10.15 5.92
CA GLU A 6 -5.36 -10.41 6.22
C GLU A 6 -4.45 -10.09 5.03
N LEU A 7 -4.85 -10.51 3.82
CA LEU A 7 -4.11 -10.19 2.59
C LEU A 7 -4.03 -8.67 2.36
N ILE A 8 -5.14 -7.94 2.48
CA ILE A 8 -5.14 -6.48 2.33
C ILE A 8 -4.22 -5.81 3.36
N VAL A 9 -4.26 -6.26 4.61
CA VAL A 9 -3.39 -5.75 5.67
C VAL A 9 -1.92 -6.03 5.33
N ALA A 10 -1.61 -7.23 4.84
CA ALA A 10 -0.25 -7.62 4.48
C ALA A 10 0.29 -6.78 3.31
N ILE A 11 -0.52 -6.54 2.28
CA ILE A 11 -0.19 -5.61 1.18
C ILE A 11 0.08 -4.20 1.72
N CYS A 12 -0.82 -3.67 2.55
CA CYS A 12 -0.67 -2.32 3.09
C CYS A 12 0.58 -2.18 3.96
N LYS A 13 0.88 -3.18 4.81
CA LYS A 13 2.10 -3.24 5.62
C LYS A 13 3.34 -3.25 4.74
N TYR A 14 3.36 -4.08 3.69
CA TYR A 14 4.49 -4.13 2.77
C TYR A 14 4.74 -2.76 2.11
N VAL A 15 3.70 -2.17 1.52
CA VAL A 15 3.80 -0.85 0.84
C VAL A 15 4.24 0.24 1.83
N TYR A 16 3.67 0.24 3.04
CA TYR A 16 3.97 1.22 4.06
C TYR A 16 5.43 1.13 4.51
N THR A 17 5.86 -0.04 4.98
CA THR A 17 7.18 -0.25 5.57
C THR A 17 8.30 -0.07 4.55
N ASN A 18 8.10 -0.50 3.31
CA ASN A 18 9.13 -0.39 2.29
C ASN A 18 9.26 1.02 1.72
N TRP A 19 8.16 1.76 1.58
CA TRP A 19 8.18 2.98 0.79
C TRP A 19 7.50 4.20 1.42
N ILE A 20 6.27 4.09 1.96
CA ILE A 20 5.56 5.28 2.48
C ILE A 20 6.26 5.83 3.73
N SER A 21 6.71 4.95 4.65
CA SER A 21 7.38 5.34 5.89
C SER A 21 8.71 6.08 5.65
N LYS A 22 9.33 5.87 4.49
CA LYS A 22 10.60 6.47 4.07
C LYS A 22 10.41 7.71 3.19
N ALA A 23 9.17 8.05 2.82
CA ALA A 23 8.88 9.23 2.00
C ALA A 23 8.94 10.51 2.83
N LYS A 24 9.24 11.65 2.20
CA LYS A 24 9.32 12.95 2.88
C LYS A 24 7.97 13.37 3.45
N SER A 25 6.89 13.04 2.74
CA SER A 25 5.51 13.25 3.20
C SER A 25 4.53 12.36 2.44
N GLN A 26 3.31 12.21 2.96
CA GLN A 26 2.24 11.47 2.27
C GLN A 26 1.93 12.10 0.91
N ARG A 27 1.90 13.43 0.84
CA ARG A 27 1.65 14.19 -0.40
C ARG A 27 2.74 13.95 -1.44
N GLU A 28 4.00 13.98 -1.03
CA GLU A 28 5.13 13.75 -1.94
C GLU A 28 5.08 12.32 -2.52
N PHE A 29 4.81 11.33 -1.68
CA PHE A 29 4.64 9.95 -2.14
C PHE A 29 3.48 9.81 -3.13
N ALA A 30 2.34 10.42 -2.82
CA ALA A 30 1.14 10.41 -3.65
C ALA A 30 1.42 10.98 -5.06
N LEU A 31 2.09 12.13 -5.12
CA LEU A 31 2.49 12.78 -6.38
C LEU A 31 3.46 11.90 -7.18
N LYS A 32 4.50 11.34 -6.55
CA LYS A 32 5.46 10.46 -7.24
C LYS A 32 4.79 9.21 -7.80
N CYS A 33 3.79 8.69 -7.10
CA CYS A 33 3.07 7.48 -7.49
C CYS A 33 1.84 7.72 -8.39
N ASP A 34 1.50 8.99 -8.66
CA ASP A 34 0.27 9.36 -9.40
C ASP A 34 -0.99 8.75 -8.78
N ILE A 35 -1.13 8.90 -7.46
CA ILE A 35 -2.28 8.46 -6.66
C ILE A 35 -2.75 9.59 -5.74
N GLU A 36 -3.96 9.46 -5.19
CA GLU A 36 -4.45 10.43 -4.21
C GLU A 36 -3.73 10.30 -2.87
N GLU A 37 -3.51 11.43 -2.19
CA GLU A 37 -2.97 11.43 -0.83
C GLU A 37 -3.90 10.68 0.16
N SER A 38 -5.21 10.72 -0.10
CA SER A 38 -6.23 9.95 0.63
C SER A 38 -5.92 8.44 0.62
N THR A 39 -5.42 7.93 -0.52
CA THR A 39 -5.03 6.53 -0.70
C THR A 39 -3.80 6.20 0.14
N VAL A 40 -2.79 7.06 0.12
CA VAL A 40 -1.58 6.92 0.96
C VAL A 40 -1.93 6.89 2.44
N ARG A 41 -2.85 7.75 2.87
CA ARG A 41 -3.33 7.82 4.25
C ARG A 41 -4.06 6.55 4.66
N ARG A 42 -4.93 6.00 3.80
CA ARG A 42 -5.62 4.73 4.05
C ARG A 42 -4.63 3.58 4.20
N ILE A 43 -3.64 3.48 3.30
CA ILE A 43 -2.58 2.46 3.38
C ILE A 43 -1.87 2.53 4.73
N LYS A 44 -1.41 3.73 5.12
CA LYS A 44 -0.75 3.96 6.40
C LYS A 44 -1.65 3.50 7.57
N ASN A 45 -2.91 3.92 7.59
CA ASN A 45 -3.80 3.62 8.72
C ASN A 45 -4.08 2.12 8.85
N ILE A 46 -4.22 1.40 7.73
CA ILE A 46 -4.40 -0.06 7.73
C ILE A 46 -3.12 -0.76 8.19
N ALA A 47 -1.97 -0.35 7.66
CA ALA A 47 -0.67 -0.90 8.03
C ALA A 47 -0.38 -0.75 9.54
N LEU A 48 -0.81 0.37 10.14
CA LEU A 48 -0.65 0.68 11.56
C LEU A 48 -1.80 0.16 12.44
N GLY A 49 -2.80 -0.52 11.88
CA GLY A 49 -3.95 -1.04 12.64
C GLY A 49 -4.86 0.04 13.23
N THR A 50 -4.80 1.28 12.72
CA THR A 50 -5.63 2.41 13.19
C THR A 50 -6.85 2.67 12.29
N SER A 51 -6.98 1.93 11.18
CA SER A 51 -8.14 2.03 10.30
C SER A 51 -9.39 1.48 10.99
N LYS A 52 -10.44 2.30 11.04
CA LYS A 52 -11.80 1.89 11.46
C LYS A 52 -12.67 1.44 10.28
N THR A 53 -12.14 1.51 9.07
CA THR A 53 -12.87 1.23 7.83
C THR A 53 -12.17 0.13 7.07
N ASP A 54 -12.96 -0.79 6.50
CA ASP A 54 -12.44 -1.71 5.49
C ASP A 54 -12.12 -0.92 4.22
N TYR A 55 -11.00 -1.25 3.60
CA TYR A 55 -10.52 -0.59 2.39
C TYR A 55 -10.12 -1.64 1.39
N ASN A 56 -10.75 -1.61 0.23
CA ASN A 56 -10.36 -2.44 -0.89
C ASN A 56 -9.52 -1.61 -1.86
N MET A 57 -8.20 -1.83 -1.87
CA MET A 57 -7.32 -1.15 -2.80
C MET A 57 -7.44 -1.77 -4.19
N SER A 58 -7.67 -0.94 -5.21
CA SER A 58 -7.66 -1.44 -6.58
C SER A 58 -6.28 -1.97 -6.98
N VAL A 59 -6.25 -3.05 -7.75
CA VAL A 59 -5.00 -3.58 -8.35
C VAL A 59 -4.28 -2.51 -9.18
N LYS A 60 -5.04 -1.61 -9.83
CA LYS A 60 -4.50 -0.48 -10.59
C LYS A 60 -3.65 0.46 -9.71
N THR A 61 -4.09 0.72 -8.47
CA THR A 61 -3.32 1.52 -7.50
C THR A 61 -2.02 0.82 -7.13
N ILE A 62 -2.08 -0.48 -6.81
CA ILE A 62 -0.89 -1.28 -6.48
C ILE A 62 0.09 -1.26 -7.65
N ALA A 63 -0.41 -1.44 -8.88
CA ALA A 63 0.39 -1.41 -10.11
C ALA A 63 1.06 -0.05 -10.35
N LYS A 64 0.38 1.08 -10.07
CA LYS A 64 1.00 2.42 -10.15
C LYS A 64 2.17 2.55 -9.18
N ILE A 65 2.00 2.11 -7.93
CA ILE A 65 3.06 2.13 -6.92
C ILE A 65 4.24 1.26 -7.37
N CYS A 66 3.97 0.00 -7.74
CA CYS A 66 4.96 -0.97 -8.21
C CYS A 66 5.83 -0.41 -9.36
N ARG A 67 5.19 0.15 -10.40
CA ARG A 67 5.90 0.77 -11.53
C ARG A 67 6.85 1.88 -11.11
N LYS A 68 6.43 2.73 -10.16
CA LYS A 68 7.26 3.85 -9.67
C LYS A 68 8.36 3.41 -8.70
N LYS A 69 8.27 2.17 -8.19
CA LYS A 69 9.27 1.54 -7.34
C LYS A 69 10.16 0.55 -8.07
N ASN A 70 9.96 0.38 -9.38
CA ASN A 70 10.67 -0.57 -10.21
C ASN A 70 10.58 -2.01 -9.68
N VAL A 71 9.39 -2.38 -9.23
CA VAL A 71 9.03 -3.72 -8.75
C VAL A 71 7.78 -4.16 -9.53
N THR A 72 7.66 -5.44 -9.83
CA THR A 72 6.48 -6.05 -10.46
C THR A 72 5.41 -6.40 -9.42
N LEU A 73 4.17 -6.60 -9.87
CA LEU A 73 3.12 -7.10 -8.96
C LEU A 73 3.46 -8.48 -8.41
N GLU A 74 4.02 -9.36 -9.23
CA GLU A 74 4.47 -10.69 -8.83
C GLU A 74 5.50 -10.62 -7.70
N GLU A 75 6.56 -9.82 -7.87
CA GLU A 75 7.58 -9.62 -6.83
C GLU A 75 6.96 -9.04 -5.56
N LEU A 76 6.02 -8.10 -5.66
CA LEU A 76 5.31 -7.58 -4.49
C LEU A 76 4.59 -8.71 -3.75
N PHE A 77 3.83 -9.56 -4.46
CA PHE A 77 3.08 -10.64 -3.83
C PHE A 77 3.98 -11.76 -3.28
N GLN A 78 5.10 -12.08 -3.94
CA GLN A 78 6.10 -13.02 -3.42
C GLN A 78 6.77 -12.52 -2.13
N ASN A 79 6.94 -11.20 -2.00
CA ASN A 79 7.55 -10.59 -0.82
C ASN A 79 6.57 -10.38 0.34
N ILE A 80 5.28 -10.57 0.12
CA ILE A 80 4.30 -10.58 1.19
C ILE A 80 4.38 -11.94 1.89
N LYS A 81 4.98 -11.95 3.07
CA LYS A 81 4.89 -13.12 3.96
C LYS A 81 3.50 -13.14 4.59
N LYS A 82 2.79 -14.26 4.41
CA LYS A 82 1.62 -14.59 5.22
C LYS A 82 2.04 -14.82 6.66
#